data_AF-A0A973BF38-F1
#
_entry.id   AF-A0A973BF38-F1
#
_cell.length_a   1.000
_cell.length_b   1.000
_cell.length_c   1.000
_cell.angle_alpha   90.00
_cell.angle_beta   90.00
_cell.angle_gamma   90.00
#
_symmetry.space_group_name_H-M   'P 1'
#
loop_
_entity.id
_entity.type
_entity.pdbx_description
1 polymer ?
#
loop_
_entity_poly.entity_id
_entity_poly.type
_entity_poly.pdbx_seq_one_letter_code
_entity_poly.pdbx_strand_id
1 'polypeptide(L)'
;MSKTIPAIAGMAALFCVGCGSPEPAADDAPLEPLVGPSQVLEDLSGFAGEFVIIDARMASDVASVAMPDYQPPIGERLVFNHQGIMLDGADCEAWRVDPLDEATLAVEADPNLIDLVLGPTDSPISSGDQQEHQGYVARCEGEDVFRFHKVDDRVLIVPTENSAVNLILERPLSDLQNKAYQAQLKSMKFYDGELTGVLDDATLRSSRYWYEDRARLDDSQPIPGRPAITENLLDALNVLNP
;
A
#
# COMPACT_ATOMS: atom_id res chain seq x y z
N MET A 1 27.16 -2.82 15.88
CA MET A 1 27.27 -1.34 15.92
C MET A 1 25.87 -0.81 15.64
N SER A 2 25.19 -0.35 16.68
CA SER A 2 23.80 0.11 16.62
C SER A 2 23.77 1.49 15.94
N LYS A 3 22.98 1.64 14.87
CA LYS A 3 22.74 2.92 14.22
C LYS A 3 21.30 3.32 14.47
N THR A 4 21.16 4.33 15.32
CA THR A 4 19.93 5.02 15.68
C THR A 4 19.48 5.87 14.48
N ILE A 5 18.21 5.75 14.09
CA ILE A 5 17.53 6.61 13.11
C ILE A 5 17.09 7.90 13.83
N PRO A 6 17.21 9.10 13.22
CA PRO A 6 16.80 10.34 13.86
C PRO A 6 15.28 10.49 13.88
N ALA A 7 14.73 10.69 15.07
CA ALA A 7 13.36 11.12 15.31
C ALA A 7 13.16 12.58 14.84
N ILE A 8 12.01 12.82 14.20
CA ILE A 8 11.52 14.14 13.79
C ILE A 8 11.04 14.86 15.07
N ALA A 9 11.65 16.01 15.37
CA ALA A 9 11.25 16.87 16.48
C ALA A 9 11.23 18.34 16.04
N GLY A 10 10.07 18.97 16.17
CA GLY A 10 9.84 20.41 16.07
C GLY A 10 8.32 20.63 16.13
N MET A 11 7.72 21.50 16.94
CA MET A 11 8.23 22.71 17.57
C MET A 11 7.20 23.10 18.66
N ALA A 12 7.64 23.22 19.91
CA ALA A 12 6.82 23.74 21.00
C ALA A 12 6.81 25.28 20.96
N ALA A 13 5.63 25.89 21.08
CA ALA A 13 5.49 27.31 21.40
C ALA A 13 4.48 27.51 22.54
N LEU A 14 5.01 28.15 23.60
CA LEU A 14 4.35 28.65 24.80
C LEU A 14 3.13 29.54 24.50
N PHE A 15 2.08 29.43 25.31
CA PHE A 15 1.41 30.59 25.92
C PHE A 15 0.72 30.19 27.24
N CYS A 16 1.31 30.61 28.36
CA CYS A 16 0.61 30.74 29.65
C CYS A 16 0.25 32.22 29.83
N VAL A 17 -1.04 32.56 29.90
CA VAL A 17 -1.51 33.78 30.58
C VAL A 17 -2.91 33.54 31.13
N GLY A 18 -3.11 33.76 32.43
CA GLY A 18 -4.40 34.22 32.96
C GLY A 18 -5.04 33.39 34.07
N CYS A 19 -4.62 33.62 35.32
CA CYS A 19 -5.40 33.29 36.51
C CYS A 19 -6.70 34.12 36.57
N GLY A 20 -7.80 33.47 36.96
CA GLY A 20 -9.04 34.14 37.36
C GLY A 20 -10.07 33.16 37.86
N SER A 21 -10.03 32.84 39.16
CA SER A 21 -11.13 32.18 39.87
C SER A 21 -12.28 33.16 40.12
N PRO A 22 -13.54 32.71 39.98
CA PRO A 22 -14.42 32.73 41.13
C PRO A 22 -15.19 31.41 41.35
N GLU A 23 -15.46 31.16 42.63
CA GLU A 23 -16.20 30.05 43.23
C GLU A 23 -17.74 30.13 43.00
N PRO A 24 -18.57 29.15 43.43
CA PRO A 24 -19.40 28.37 42.52
C PRO A 24 -20.89 28.71 42.61
N ALA A 25 -21.61 28.50 41.52
CA ALA A 25 -23.07 28.34 41.54
C ALA A 25 -23.38 26.85 41.30
N ALA A 26 -24.02 26.24 42.30
CA ALA A 26 -24.55 24.90 42.23
C ALA A 26 -25.72 24.87 41.23
N ASP A 27 -25.60 24.03 40.21
CA ASP A 27 -26.72 23.61 39.37
C ASP A 27 -26.60 22.09 39.22
N ASP A 28 -27.48 21.37 39.92
CA ASP A 28 -27.68 19.92 39.83
C ASP A 28 -28.32 19.59 38.48
N ALA A 29 -27.54 19.68 37.40
CA ALA A 29 -27.85 19.03 36.14
C ALA A 29 -27.35 17.58 36.20
N PRO A 30 -28.13 16.57 35.76
CA PRO A 30 -27.64 15.22 35.63
C PRO A 30 -26.46 15.26 34.65
N LEU A 31 -25.26 14.94 35.17
CA LEU A 31 -24.09 14.71 34.34
C LEU A 31 -24.42 13.57 33.38
N GLU A 32 -24.73 13.93 32.13
CA GLU A 32 -24.67 12.96 31.04
C GLU A 32 -23.27 12.34 31.10
N PRO A 33 -23.16 11.00 31.02
CA PRO A 33 -21.85 10.39 30.97
C PRO A 33 -21.11 11.02 29.79
N LEU A 34 -20.00 11.70 30.07
CA LEU A 34 -18.99 12.01 29.08
C LEU A 34 -18.55 10.66 28.52
N VAL A 35 -19.22 10.26 27.44
CA VAL A 35 -18.69 9.30 26.49
C VAL A 35 -17.46 10.01 25.95
N GLY A 36 -16.32 9.81 26.62
CA GLY A 36 -15.01 10.10 26.04
C GLY A 36 -14.97 9.47 24.65
N PRO A 37 -14.25 10.05 23.68
CA PRO A 37 -14.28 9.60 22.30
C PRO A 37 -14.06 8.09 22.31
N SER A 38 -15.16 7.36 22.05
CA SER A 38 -15.16 5.93 21.86
C SER A 38 -14.17 5.74 20.74
N GLN A 39 -13.01 5.13 21.03
CA GLN A 39 -11.90 4.98 20.10
C GLN A 39 -12.46 4.52 18.76
N VAL A 40 -12.53 5.45 17.81
CA VAL A 40 -13.05 5.18 16.48
C VAL A 40 -11.92 4.48 15.76
N LEU A 41 -11.78 3.18 16.01
CA LEU A 41 -11.20 2.24 15.05
C LEU A 41 -12.16 2.21 13.87
N GLU A 42 -12.11 3.27 13.06
CA GLU A 42 -12.81 3.32 11.79
C GLU A 42 -12.28 2.19 10.92
N ASP A 43 -13.20 1.55 10.22
CA ASP A 43 -13.10 0.19 9.70
C ASP A 43 -11.86 -0.06 8.83
N LEU A 44 -10.76 -0.54 9.43
CA LEU A 44 -9.56 -0.98 8.72
C LEU A 44 -9.76 -2.33 7.99
N SER A 45 -10.96 -2.94 8.04
CA SER A 45 -11.17 -4.28 7.46
C SER A 45 -10.87 -4.33 5.97
N GLY A 46 -11.12 -3.24 5.23
CA GLY A 46 -10.79 -3.11 3.80
C GLY A 46 -9.29 -3.13 3.49
N PHE A 47 -8.43 -3.00 4.50
CA PHE A 47 -6.97 -3.05 4.37
C PHE A 47 -6.34 -4.19 5.17
N ALA A 48 -7.12 -4.89 6.01
CA ALA A 48 -6.61 -5.87 6.96
C ALA A 48 -5.67 -6.89 6.31
N GLY A 49 -4.46 -7.02 6.86
CA GLY A 49 -3.44 -7.92 6.35
C GLY A 49 -2.04 -7.31 6.36
N GLU A 50 -1.10 -8.09 5.87
CA GLU A 50 0.30 -7.71 5.71
C GLU A 50 0.56 -7.35 4.25
N PHE A 51 1.25 -6.23 4.04
CA PHE A 51 1.81 -5.85 2.76
C PHE A 51 3.34 -5.74 2.89
N VAL A 52 4.05 -6.14 1.86
CA VAL A 52 5.53 -6.11 1.82
C VAL A 52 5.96 -5.17 0.71
N ILE A 53 6.94 -4.31 0.98
CA ILE A 53 7.56 -3.48 -0.06
C ILE A 53 8.34 -4.38 -1.01
N ILE A 54 7.89 -4.45 -2.25
CA ILE A 54 8.43 -5.35 -3.27
C ILE A 54 9.32 -4.63 -4.28
N ASP A 55 9.09 -3.34 -4.48
CA ASP A 55 9.78 -2.52 -5.47
C ASP A 55 9.68 -1.04 -5.10
N ALA A 56 10.53 -0.22 -5.69
CA ALA A 56 10.52 1.22 -5.55
C ALA A 56 10.81 1.88 -6.89
N ARG A 57 9.87 2.71 -7.36
CA ARG A 57 9.86 3.21 -8.73
C ARG A 57 9.84 4.72 -8.72
N MET A 58 10.62 5.34 -9.60
CA MET A 58 10.62 6.80 -9.73
C MET A 58 9.27 7.26 -10.27
N ALA A 59 8.68 8.30 -9.67
CA ALA A 59 7.52 8.97 -10.24
C ALA A 59 7.94 9.68 -11.53
N SER A 60 7.23 9.46 -12.65
CA SER A 60 7.59 10.04 -13.94
C SER A 60 7.16 11.50 -14.12
N ASP A 61 6.20 11.96 -13.33
CA ASP A 61 5.61 13.29 -13.38
C ASP A 61 6.27 14.30 -12.41
N VAL A 62 7.16 13.82 -11.54
CA VAL A 62 7.85 14.66 -10.54
C VAL A 62 9.28 14.98 -10.98
N ALA A 63 9.54 16.26 -11.25
CA ALA A 63 10.88 16.79 -11.42
C ALA A 63 11.57 17.00 -10.05
N SER A 64 11.90 15.91 -9.36
CA SER A 64 12.64 15.94 -8.09
C SER A 64 14.10 15.55 -8.28
N VAL A 65 14.96 16.00 -7.37
CA VAL A 65 16.35 15.57 -7.32
C VAL A 65 16.36 14.08 -6.98
N ALA A 66 16.91 13.26 -7.87
CA ALA A 66 17.17 11.85 -7.60
C ALA A 66 17.86 11.76 -6.24
N MET A 67 17.30 11.03 -5.28
CA MET A 67 17.93 10.85 -3.98
C MET A 67 19.05 9.81 -4.16
N PRO A 68 20.32 10.22 -4.34
CA PRO A 68 21.36 9.30 -4.80
C PRO A 68 21.70 8.22 -3.75
N ASP A 69 21.44 8.52 -2.48
CA ASP A 69 21.69 7.65 -1.34
C ASP A 69 20.42 7.01 -0.77
N TYR A 70 19.26 7.21 -1.41
CA TYR A 70 18.03 6.57 -0.95
C TYR A 70 18.08 5.07 -1.26
N GLN A 71 18.07 4.27 -0.20
CA GLN A 71 17.90 2.84 -0.29
C GLN A 71 16.46 2.52 0.08
N PRO A 72 15.62 2.13 -0.89
CA PRO A 72 14.25 1.79 -0.60
C PRO A 72 14.22 0.59 0.36
N PRO A 73 13.32 0.59 1.36
CA PRO A 73 13.20 -0.47 2.34
C PRO A 73 12.54 -1.75 1.78
N ILE A 74 13.13 -2.34 0.73
CA ILE A 74 12.60 -3.56 0.11
C ILE A 74 12.56 -4.70 1.15
N GLY A 75 11.40 -5.33 1.28
CA GLY A 75 11.12 -6.40 2.24
C GLY A 75 10.57 -5.92 3.59
N GLU A 76 10.55 -4.61 3.86
CA GLU A 76 9.84 -4.08 5.04
C GLU A 76 8.32 -4.28 4.89
N ARG A 77 7.66 -4.36 6.04
CA ARG A 77 6.26 -4.79 6.16
C ARG A 77 5.40 -3.64 6.67
N LEU A 78 4.23 -3.50 6.07
CA LEU A 78 3.14 -2.66 6.53
C LEU A 78 1.98 -3.57 6.93
N VAL A 79 1.60 -3.58 8.21
CA VAL A 79 0.54 -4.47 8.70
C VAL A 79 -0.65 -3.65 9.16
N PHE A 80 -1.81 -3.90 8.56
CA PHE A 80 -3.10 -3.39 9.01
C PHE A 80 -3.80 -4.47 9.82
N ASN A 81 -4.13 -4.19 11.08
CA ASN A 81 -4.83 -5.13 11.94
C ASN A 81 -5.84 -4.41 12.85
N HIS A 82 -6.51 -5.17 13.72
CA HIS A 82 -7.51 -4.64 14.65
C HIS A 82 -6.95 -3.68 15.72
N GLN A 83 -5.63 -3.64 15.89
CA GLN A 83 -4.93 -2.73 16.81
C GLN A 83 -4.45 -1.46 16.10
N GLY A 84 -4.53 -1.41 14.76
CA GLY A 84 -4.12 -0.25 13.96
C GLY A 84 -3.15 -0.60 12.84
N ILE A 85 -2.28 0.35 12.50
CA ILE A 85 -1.23 0.19 11.49
C ILE A 85 0.10 0.00 12.20
N MET A 86 0.75 -1.13 11.97
CA MET A 86 2.10 -1.38 12.46
C MET A 86 3.12 -0.91 11.43
N LEU A 87 3.84 0.16 11.79
CA LEU A 87 4.95 0.74 11.06
C LEU A 87 6.16 0.78 11.99
N ASP A 88 7.33 0.40 11.50
CA ASP A 88 8.55 0.46 12.30
C ASP A 88 8.81 1.91 12.77
N GLY A 89 8.83 2.10 14.09
CA GLY A 89 9.08 3.40 14.72
C GLY A 89 7.85 4.29 14.91
N ALA A 90 6.64 3.85 14.54
CA ALA A 90 5.39 4.55 14.86
C ALA A 90 4.63 3.78 15.96
N ASP A 91 4.49 4.40 17.13
CA ASP A 91 3.57 3.96 18.17
C ASP A 91 2.38 4.92 18.19
N CYS A 92 1.16 4.40 18.16
CA CYS A 92 -0.04 5.20 18.01
C CYS A 92 -1.23 4.51 18.66
N GLU A 93 -1.98 5.23 19.49
CA GLU A 93 -3.14 4.67 20.20
C GLU A 93 -4.43 4.69 19.37
N ALA A 94 -4.52 5.60 18.38
CA ALA A 94 -5.73 5.80 17.60
C ALA A 94 -5.40 6.03 16.11
N TRP A 95 -5.53 4.95 15.33
CA TRP A 95 -5.40 4.98 13.88
C TRP A 95 -6.72 5.22 13.19
N ARG A 96 -6.66 5.96 12.09
CA ARG A 96 -7.78 6.17 11.17
C ARG A 96 -7.27 6.19 9.73
N VAL A 97 -8.03 5.64 8.80
CA VAL A 97 -7.75 5.69 7.37
C VAL A 97 -8.95 6.32 6.68
N ASP A 98 -8.71 7.43 5.98
CA ASP A 98 -9.76 8.16 5.29
C ASP A 98 -9.53 8.11 3.78
N PRO A 99 -10.59 7.92 2.98
CA PRO A 99 -10.50 8.11 1.55
C PRO A 99 -10.19 9.59 1.26
N LEU A 100 -9.44 9.81 0.19
CA LEU A 100 -9.16 11.13 -0.35
C LEU A 100 -10.11 11.40 -1.53
N ASP A 101 -10.75 12.57 -1.52
CA ASP A 101 -11.68 12.98 -2.58
C ASP A 101 -10.97 13.26 -3.92
N GLU A 102 -9.66 13.52 -3.89
CA GLU A 102 -8.81 13.72 -5.05
C GLU A 102 -7.88 12.52 -5.25
N ALA A 103 -7.64 12.16 -6.52
CA ALA A 103 -6.69 11.11 -6.86
C ALA A 103 -5.29 11.50 -6.36
N THR A 104 -4.74 10.70 -5.44
CA THR A 104 -3.40 10.93 -4.88
C THR A 104 -2.27 10.75 -5.88
N LEU A 105 -2.48 9.90 -6.87
CA LEU A 105 -1.50 9.53 -7.88
C LEU A 105 -2.22 9.33 -9.21
N ALA A 106 -1.67 9.90 -10.29
CA ALA A 106 -2.12 9.64 -11.64
C ALA A 106 -1.54 8.31 -12.16
N VAL A 107 -1.92 7.20 -11.53
CA VAL A 107 -1.35 5.86 -11.82
C VAL A 107 -1.46 5.51 -13.31
N GLU A 108 -2.57 5.87 -13.95
CA GLU A 108 -2.81 5.67 -15.39
C GLU A 108 -1.86 6.45 -16.32
N ALA A 109 -1.30 7.56 -15.83
CA ALA A 109 -0.42 8.42 -16.61
C ALA A 109 1.07 8.09 -16.38
N ASP A 110 1.41 7.31 -15.35
CA ASP A 110 2.80 6.99 -15.03
C ASP A 110 3.25 5.69 -15.75
N PRO A 111 4.12 5.78 -16.78
CA PRO A 111 4.65 4.59 -17.45
C PRO A 111 5.40 3.64 -16.52
N ASN A 112 5.91 4.10 -15.38
CA ASN A 112 6.59 3.23 -14.40
C ASN A 112 5.61 2.40 -13.56
N LEU A 113 4.30 2.64 -13.69
CA LEU A 113 3.22 1.95 -12.97
C LEU A 113 2.29 1.19 -13.92
N ILE A 114 2.70 0.97 -15.17
CA ILE A 114 1.86 0.38 -16.23
C ILE A 114 1.33 -1.02 -15.91
N ASP A 115 2.07 -1.82 -15.13
CA ASP A 115 1.65 -3.15 -14.66
C ASP A 115 0.47 -3.09 -13.67
N LEU A 116 0.29 -1.95 -13.00
CA LEU A 116 -0.76 -1.73 -12.00
C LEU A 116 -2.10 -1.33 -12.61
N VAL A 117 -2.11 -0.94 -13.88
CA VAL A 117 -3.30 -0.47 -14.61
C VAL A 117 -3.78 -1.46 -15.66
N LEU A 118 -3.24 -2.68 -15.67
CA LEU A 118 -3.76 -3.73 -16.53
C LEU A 118 -5.17 -4.14 -16.08
N GLY A 119 -6.15 -3.75 -16.90
CA GLY A 119 -7.54 -4.14 -16.72
C GLY A 119 -7.75 -5.66 -16.82
N PRO A 120 -8.99 -6.13 -16.60
CA PRO A 120 -9.32 -7.55 -16.58
C PRO A 120 -9.15 -8.20 -17.95
N THR A 121 -9.22 -9.54 -17.98
CA THR A 121 -9.24 -10.29 -19.25
C THR A 121 -10.67 -10.57 -19.68
N ASP A 122 -10.91 -10.59 -20.99
CA ASP A 122 -12.18 -11.02 -21.61
C ASP A 122 -12.44 -12.54 -21.48
N SER A 123 -11.54 -13.27 -20.82
CA SER A 123 -11.65 -14.71 -20.64
C SER A 123 -12.92 -15.07 -19.84
N PRO A 124 -13.66 -16.13 -20.20
CA PRO A 124 -14.86 -16.56 -19.46
C PRO A 124 -14.61 -16.99 -18.01
N ILE A 125 -13.34 -17.19 -17.62
CA ILE A 125 -12.94 -17.54 -16.24
C ILE A 125 -12.68 -16.30 -15.38
N SER A 126 -12.60 -15.11 -15.97
CA SER A 126 -12.39 -13.85 -15.25
C SER A 126 -13.66 -13.41 -14.55
N SER A 127 -13.53 -12.91 -13.33
CA SER A 127 -14.65 -12.35 -12.56
C SER A 127 -14.90 -10.87 -12.87
N GLY A 128 -14.07 -10.26 -13.73
CA GLY A 128 -14.17 -8.86 -14.11
C GLY A 128 -13.07 -8.00 -13.49
N ASP A 129 -13.26 -6.69 -13.53
CA ASP A 129 -12.27 -5.75 -13.00
C ASP A 129 -12.25 -5.76 -11.48
N GLN A 130 -11.06 -5.97 -10.91
CA GLN A 130 -10.78 -5.97 -9.47
C GLN A 130 -10.13 -4.66 -9.01
N GLN A 131 -9.84 -3.73 -9.92
CA GLN A 131 -9.19 -2.47 -9.58
C GLN A 131 -10.14 -1.52 -8.85
N GLU A 132 -9.61 -0.86 -7.82
CA GLU A 132 -10.30 0.19 -7.06
C GLU A 132 -9.75 1.58 -7.41
N HIS A 133 -8.43 1.70 -7.52
CA HIS A 133 -7.71 2.96 -7.75
C HIS A 133 -8.15 4.14 -6.85
N GLN A 134 -8.26 3.90 -5.53
CA GLN A 134 -8.67 4.92 -4.56
C GLN A 134 -7.47 5.41 -3.71
N GLY A 135 -7.39 6.73 -3.54
CA GLY A 135 -6.42 7.37 -2.64
C GLY A 135 -6.89 7.37 -1.18
N TYR A 136 -5.95 7.22 -0.26
CA TYR A 136 -6.19 7.24 1.18
C TYR A 136 -5.11 8.01 1.94
N VAL A 137 -5.47 8.45 3.14
CA VAL A 137 -4.56 9.02 4.12
C VAL A 137 -4.71 8.28 5.44
N ALA A 138 -3.59 7.82 5.97
CA ALA A 138 -3.50 7.25 7.30
C ALA A 138 -3.19 8.35 8.31
N ARG A 139 -3.99 8.40 9.38
CA ARG A 139 -3.87 9.37 10.46
C ARG A 139 -3.63 8.68 11.78
N CYS A 140 -2.75 9.25 12.58
CA CYS A 140 -2.52 8.87 13.95
C CYS A 140 -2.91 10.05 14.84
N GLU A 141 -3.85 9.85 15.77
CA GLU A 141 -4.25 10.89 16.75
C GLU A 141 -4.68 12.21 16.10
N GLY A 142 -5.19 12.15 14.87
CA GLY A 142 -5.62 13.30 14.07
C GLY A 142 -4.54 13.92 13.18
N GLU A 143 -3.29 13.45 13.26
CA GLU A 143 -2.19 13.91 12.40
C GLU A 143 -2.03 13.00 11.17
N ASP A 144 -1.84 13.60 9.98
CA ASP A 144 -1.52 12.87 8.74
C ASP A 144 -0.13 12.22 8.88
N VAL A 145 -0.06 10.88 8.85
CA VAL A 145 1.22 10.15 8.94
C VAL A 145 1.74 9.84 7.55
N PHE A 146 0.92 9.25 6.69
CA PHE A 146 1.28 8.96 5.30
C PHE A 146 0.04 8.85 4.42
N ARG A 147 0.27 9.02 3.12
CA ARG A 147 -0.76 8.82 2.08
C ARG A 147 -0.40 7.58 1.28
N PHE A 148 -1.42 6.93 0.76
CA PHE A 148 -1.23 5.77 -0.10
C PHE A 148 -2.37 5.63 -1.09
N HIS A 149 -2.11 4.94 -2.19
CA HIS A 149 -3.07 4.65 -3.23
C HIS A 149 -3.31 3.14 -3.26
N LYS A 150 -4.57 2.73 -3.14
CA LYS A 150 -4.97 1.33 -3.25
C LYS A 150 -5.29 1.03 -4.70
N VAL A 151 -4.52 0.12 -5.30
CA VAL A 151 -4.76 -0.36 -6.68
C VAL A 151 -5.88 -1.38 -6.66
N ASP A 152 -5.76 -2.38 -5.78
CA ASP A 152 -6.73 -3.45 -5.51
C ASP A 152 -6.53 -3.95 -4.06
N ASP A 153 -7.18 -5.04 -3.64
CA ASP A 153 -7.01 -5.56 -2.27
C ASP A 153 -5.62 -6.13 -1.98
N ARG A 154 -4.76 -6.26 -2.99
CA ARG A 154 -3.40 -6.84 -2.87
C ARG A 154 -2.30 -5.82 -3.00
N VAL A 155 -2.51 -4.72 -3.71
CA VAL A 155 -1.43 -3.79 -4.07
C VAL A 155 -1.73 -2.37 -3.57
N LEU A 156 -0.77 -1.83 -2.83
CA LEU A 156 -0.75 -0.42 -2.40
C LEU A 156 0.46 0.29 -3.01
N ILE A 157 0.31 1.59 -3.25
CA ILE A 157 1.40 2.48 -3.65
C ILE A 157 1.55 3.54 -2.57
N VAL A 158 2.75 3.65 -2.00
CA VAL A 158 3.07 4.66 -0.99
C VAL A 158 4.10 5.62 -1.58
N PRO A 159 3.72 6.85 -1.95
CA PRO A 159 4.71 7.84 -2.36
C PRO A 159 5.59 8.26 -1.17
N THR A 160 6.88 8.46 -1.42
CA THR A 160 7.79 9.06 -0.43
C THR A 160 7.38 10.50 -0.11
N GLU A 161 7.88 11.09 0.99
CA GLU A 161 7.50 12.44 1.43
C GLU A 161 7.65 13.54 0.36
N ASN A 162 8.63 13.41 -0.53
CA ASN A 162 8.85 14.34 -1.65
C ASN A 162 8.19 13.90 -2.97
N SER A 163 7.38 12.84 -2.94
CA SER A 163 6.72 12.18 -4.06
C SER A 163 7.62 11.75 -5.23
N ALA A 164 8.94 11.71 -5.04
CA ALA A 164 9.88 11.35 -6.11
C ALA A 164 9.91 9.84 -6.38
N VAL A 165 9.59 9.04 -5.38
CA VAL A 165 9.61 7.58 -5.45
C VAL A 165 8.27 7.04 -4.95
N ASN A 166 7.71 6.11 -5.71
CA ASN A 166 6.56 5.31 -5.37
C ASN A 166 7.05 3.96 -4.85
N LEU A 167 6.80 3.68 -3.57
CA LEU A 167 7.01 2.35 -3.00
C LEU A 167 5.82 1.48 -3.39
N ILE A 168 6.10 0.31 -3.96
CA ILE A 168 5.07 -0.64 -4.35
C ILE A 168 5.00 -1.73 -3.28
N LEU A 169 3.83 -1.90 -2.70
CA LEU A 169 3.57 -2.87 -1.66
C LEU A 169 2.60 -3.93 -2.16
N GLU A 170 2.89 -5.19 -1.87
CA GLU A 170 2.07 -6.33 -2.30
C GLU A 170 1.77 -7.26 -1.13
N ARG A 171 0.54 -7.79 -1.06
CA ARG A 171 0.20 -8.87 -0.12
C ARG A 171 0.95 -10.15 -0.50
N PRO A 172 1.71 -10.78 0.41
CA PRO A 172 2.40 -12.01 0.10
C PRO A 172 1.40 -13.12 -0.24
N LEU A 173 1.73 -13.90 -1.26
CA LEU A 173 0.99 -15.12 -1.60
C LEU A 173 1.33 -16.25 -0.63
N SER A 174 0.32 -17.05 -0.27
CA SER A 174 0.54 -18.32 0.43
C SER A 174 1.28 -19.33 -0.46
N ASP A 175 1.93 -20.33 0.15
CA ASP A 175 2.59 -21.43 -0.58
C ASP A 175 1.66 -22.12 -1.60
N LEU A 176 0.37 -22.27 -1.25
CA LEU A 176 -0.63 -22.87 -2.14
C LEU A 176 -0.91 -21.97 -3.34
N GLN A 177 -1.13 -20.67 -3.12
CA GLN A 177 -1.32 -19.69 -4.18
C GLN A 177 -0.08 -19.60 -5.07
N ASN A 178 1.12 -19.62 -4.51
CA ASN A 178 2.37 -19.61 -5.28
C ASN A 178 2.49 -20.84 -6.19
N LYS A 179 2.15 -22.03 -5.70
CA LYS A 179 2.16 -23.25 -6.53
C LYS A 179 1.13 -23.18 -7.64
N ALA A 180 -0.08 -22.71 -7.34
CA ALA A 180 -1.12 -22.51 -8.35
C ALA A 180 -0.69 -21.50 -9.41
N TYR A 181 -0.10 -20.38 -8.97
CA TYR A 181 0.46 -19.34 -9.84
C TYR A 181 1.55 -19.88 -10.77
N GLN A 182 2.56 -20.57 -10.22
CA GLN A 182 3.61 -21.23 -10.99
C GLN A 182 3.05 -22.28 -11.96
N ALA A 183 2.03 -23.04 -11.55
CA ALA A 183 1.39 -24.04 -12.41
C ALA A 183 0.71 -23.41 -13.61
N GLN A 184 0.08 -22.24 -13.45
CA GLN A 184 -0.55 -21.50 -14.54
C GLN A 184 0.47 -20.88 -15.48
N LEU A 185 1.51 -20.23 -14.94
CA LEU A 185 2.63 -19.76 -15.76
C LEU A 185 3.25 -20.90 -16.58
N LYS A 186 3.33 -22.11 -16.00
CA LYS A 186 3.83 -23.31 -16.69
C LYS A 186 2.88 -23.86 -17.74
N SER A 187 1.57 -23.85 -17.48
CA SER A 187 0.56 -24.32 -18.44
C SER A 187 0.60 -23.49 -19.73
N MET A 188 0.79 -22.18 -19.58
CA MET A 188 0.93 -21.20 -20.66
C MET A 188 2.33 -21.12 -21.29
N LYS A 189 3.29 -21.92 -20.82
CA LYS A 189 4.68 -21.97 -21.33
C LYS A 189 5.55 -20.75 -21.00
N PHE A 190 5.15 -19.90 -20.06
CA PHE A 190 6.00 -18.82 -19.54
C PHE A 190 7.00 -19.30 -18.48
N TYR A 191 6.73 -20.43 -17.81
CA TYR A 191 7.58 -21.01 -16.76
C TYR A 191 7.90 -22.48 -17.05
N ASP A 192 9.16 -22.90 -16.92
CA ASP A 192 9.61 -24.28 -17.15
C ASP A 192 10.14 -24.98 -15.89
N GLY A 193 10.41 -24.23 -14.82
CA GLY A 193 10.92 -24.72 -13.53
C GLY A 193 9.95 -25.58 -12.70
N GLU A 194 10.40 -26.00 -11.52
CA GLU A 194 9.60 -26.79 -10.58
C GLU A 194 8.59 -25.93 -9.81
N LEU A 195 7.50 -26.53 -9.33
CA LEU A 195 6.45 -25.85 -8.55
C LEU A 195 6.85 -25.77 -7.07
N THR A 196 7.82 -24.91 -6.76
CA THR A 196 8.43 -24.78 -5.43
C THR A 196 7.48 -24.19 -4.39
N GLY A 197 6.51 -23.37 -4.82
CA GLY A 197 5.69 -22.56 -3.91
C GLY A 197 6.39 -21.30 -3.39
N VAL A 198 7.54 -20.96 -3.95
CA VAL A 198 8.32 -19.76 -3.62
C VAL A 198 8.38 -18.85 -4.86
N LEU A 199 8.10 -17.55 -4.68
CA LEU A 199 8.31 -16.54 -5.73
C LEU A 199 9.81 -16.25 -5.90
N ASP A 200 10.52 -17.18 -6.50
CA ASP A 200 11.93 -17.02 -6.86
C ASP A 200 12.12 -16.16 -8.13
N ASP A 201 13.37 -15.82 -8.44
CA ASP A 201 13.70 -15.00 -9.61
C ASP A 201 13.20 -15.62 -10.93
N ALA A 202 13.12 -16.94 -11.01
CA ALA A 202 12.62 -17.61 -12.20
C ALA A 202 11.10 -17.37 -12.36
N THR A 203 10.36 -17.53 -11.27
CA THR A 203 8.92 -17.24 -11.21
C THR A 203 8.62 -15.77 -11.49
N LEU A 204 9.40 -14.85 -10.91
CA LEU A 204 9.23 -13.41 -11.14
C LEU A 204 9.57 -13.00 -12.58
N ARG A 205 10.59 -13.60 -13.21
CA ARG A 205 10.86 -13.40 -14.64
C ARG A 205 9.73 -13.94 -15.52
N SER A 206 9.18 -15.10 -15.20
CA SER A 206 8.03 -15.66 -15.94
C SER A 206 6.77 -14.82 -15.79
N SER A 207 6.53 -14.27 -14.60
CA SER A 207 5.48 -13.27 -14.35
C SER A 207 5.65 -12.07 -15.27
N ARG A 208 6.87 -11.53 -15.35
CA ARG A 208 7.19 -10.45 -16.28
C ARG A 208 6.88 -10.81 -17.72
N TYR A 209 7.33 -11.97 -18.23
CA TYR A 209 7.01 -12.37 -19.61
C TYR A 209 5.52 -12.42 -19.91
N TRP A 210 4.71 -12.90 -18.96
CA TRP A 210 3.27 -12.87 -19.08
C TRP A 210 2.72 -11.42 -19.15
N TYR A 211 3.26 -10.51 -18.34
CA TYR A 211 2.90 -9.08 -18.40
C TYR A 211 3.23 -8.48 -19.77
N GLU A 212 4.42 -8.74 -20.32
CA GLU A 212 4.83 -8.20 -21.63
C GLU A 212 3.90 -8.70 -22.75
N ASP A 213 3.56 -9.99 -22.73
CA ASP A 213 2.62 -10.60 -23.70
C ASP A 213 1.20 -10.00 -23.58
N ARG A 214 0.69 -9.88 -22.35
CA ARG A 214 -0.67 -9.37 -22.10
C ARG A 214 -0.82 -7.90 -22.43
N ALA A 215 0.12 -7.08 -21.97
CA ALA A 215 0.03 -5.65 -22.09
C ALA A 215 0.21 -5.19 -23.55
N ARG A 216 0.62 -6.11 -24.46
CA ARG A 216 0.90 -5.84 -25.88
C ARG A 216 1.74 -4.57 -26.05
N LEU A 217 2.64 -4.37 -25.10
CA LEU A 217 3.44 -3.17 -25.04
C LEU A 217 4.27 -3.15 -26.31
N ASP A 218 4.25 -2.03 -27.02
CA ASP A 218 5.25 -1.82 -28.03
C ASP A 218 6.62 -1.74 -27.35
N ASP A 219 7.70 -1.92 -28.12
CA ASP A 219 9.07 -1.91 -27.61
C ASP A 219 9.46 -0.58 -26.89
N SER A 220 8.56 0.42 -26.85
CA SER A 220 8.81 1.73 -26.26
C SER A 220 8.33 1.88 -24.82
N GLN A 221 7.49 0.96 -24.30
CA GLN A 221 7.00 1.05 -22.93
C GLN A 221 7.84 0.18 -21.97
N PRO A 222 8.57 0.79 -21.02
CA PRO A 222 9.40 0.03 -20.10
C PRO A 222 8.50 -0.76 -19.14
N ILE A 223 8.72 -2.07 -19.06
CA ILE A 223 8.10 -2.90 -18.03
C ILE A 223 8.96 -2.82 -16.78
N PRO A 224 8.36 -2.59 -15.61
CA PRO A 224 9.09 -2.59 -14.34
C PRO A 224 9.91 -3.86 -14.16
N GLY A 225 11.06 -3.72 -13.47
CA GLY A 225 11.98 -4.84 -13.24
C GLY A 225 11.30 -6.03 -12.57
N ARG A 226 10.41 -5.75 -11.59
CA ARG A 226 9.52 -6.71 -10.93
C ARG A 226 8.07 -6.17 -11.00
N PRO A 227 7.22 -6.72 -11.87
CA PRO A 227 5.80 -6.41 -11.84
C PRO A 227 5.16 -6.80 -10.50
N ALA A 228 4.16 -6.05 -10.05
CA ALA A 228 3.37 -6.43 -8.89
C ALA A 228 2.36 -7.53 -9.25
N ILE A 229 2.04 -8.43 -8.32
CA ILE A 229 1.01 -9.46 -8.54
C ILE A 229 -0.36 -8.93 -8.07
N THR A 230 -1.05 -8.27 -9.00
CA THR A 230 -2.41 -7.69 -8.80
C THR A 230 -3.51 -8.76 -8.76
N GLU A 231 -4.69 -8.39 -8.27
CA GLU A 231 -5.88 -9.26 -8.31
C GLU A 231 -6.34 -9.54 -9.74
N ASN A 232 -6.33 -8.55 -10.63
CA ASN A 232 -6.64 -8.76 -12.05
C ASN A 232 -5.70 -9.80 -12.69
N LEU A 233 -4.44 -9.86 -12.28
CA LEU A 233 -3.51 -10.90 -12.72
C LEU A 233 -3.88 -12.27 -12.14
N LEU A 234 -4.13 -12.36 -10.83
CA LEU A 234 -4.49 -13.64 -10.22
C LEU A 234 -5.82 -14.18 -10.75
N ASP A 235 -6.81 -13.32 -10.94
CA ASP A 235 -8.10 -13.64 -11.52
C ASP A 235 -7.96 -14.15 -12.96
N ALA A 236 -7.17 -13.45 -13.79
CA ALA A 236 -6.90 -13.88 -15.16
C ALA A 236 -6.21 -15.25 -15.26
N LEU A 237 -5.46 -15.63 -14.23
CA LEU A 237 -4.81 -16.93 -14.12
C LEU A 237 -5.66 -17.96 -13.37
N ASN A 238 -6.83 -17.57 -12.86
CA ASN A 238 -7.69 -18.38 -12.00
C ASN A 238 -6.96 -18.89 -10.74
N VAL A 239 -6.30 -17.96 -10.05
CA VAL A 239 -5.50 -18.18 -8.82
C VAL A 239 -6.03 -17.35 -7.63
N LEU A 240 -7.05 -16.49 -7.84
CA LEU A 240 -7.60 -15.65 -6.77
C LEU A 240 -8.24 -16.49 -5.64
N ASN A 241 -8.89 -17.60 -6.00
CA ASN A 241 -9.52 -18.57 -5.08
C ASN A 241 -9.10 -20.02 -5.43
N PRO A 242 -7.85 -20.43 -5.15
CA PRO A 242 -7.30 -21.71 -5.59
C PRO A 242 -7.70 -22.90 -4.70
#